data_AF-A0A4U6S4Y3-F1
#
_entry.id   AF-A0A4U6S4Y3-F1
#
_cell.length_a   1.000
_cell.length_b   1.000
_cell.length_c   1.000
_cell.angle_alpha   90.00
_cell.angle_beta   90.00
_cell.angle_gamma   90.00
#
_symmetry.space_group_name_H-M   'P 1'
#
loop_
_entity.id
_entity.type
_entity.pdbx_description
1 polymer ?
#
loop_
_entity_poly.entity_id
_entity_poly.type
_entity_poly.pdbx_seq_one_letter_code
_entity_poly.pdbx_strand_id
1 'polypeptide(L)'
;MTGQIEVRAVSDAIQSFAKRTMAVQSEFSEKLIEANQHWFEQIQVESNEAWELFRRFNSTASVAEKVTALQDWAKGVTARSANDATYVIETARSLGTIELNLFARKTIDVDDEVTQKAA
;
A
#
# COMPACT_ATOMS: atom_id res chain seq x y z
N MET A 1 -15.59 11.47 -44.58
CA MET A 1 -15.44 12.38 -43.41
C MET A 1 -15.74 11.66 -42.09
N THR A 2 -16.76 10.80 -42.01
CA THR A 2 -17.11 10.01 -40.81
C THR A 2 -16.00 9.10 -40.28
N GLY A 3 -15.28 8.37 -41.15
CA GLY A 3 -14.19 7.47 -40.71
C GLY A 3 -12.98 8.18 -40.08
N GLN A 4 -12.74 9.47 -40.39
CA GLN A 4 -11.65 10.25 -39.79
C GLN A 4 -11.98 10.71 -38.36
N ILE A 5 -13.27 10.93 -38.06
CA ILE A 5 -13.76 11.33 -36.75
C ILE A 5 -13.72 10.13 -35.78
N GLU A 6 -14.11 8.94 -36.25
CA GLU A 6 -14.02 7.70 -35.46
C GLU A 6 -12.57 7.34 -35.11
N VAL A 7 -11.65 7.42 -36.08
CA VAL A 7 -10.22 7.11 -35.83
C VAL A 7 -9.62 8.06 -34.78
N ARG A 8 -10.00 9.34 -34.81
CA ARG A 8 -9.54 10.31 -33.82
C ARG A 8 -10.11 10.04 -32.43
N ALA A 9 -11.41 9.76 -32.33
CA ALA A 9 -12.07 9.42 -31.06
C ALA A 9 -11.47 8.14 -30.43
N VAL A 10 -11.17 7.13 -31.25
CA VAL A 10 -10.50 5.90 -30.78
C VAL A 10 -9.08 6.19 -30.31
N SER A 11 -8.32 7.00 -31.05
CA SER A 11 -6.97 7.42 -30.64
C SER A 11 -6.97 8.17 -29.31
N ASP A 12 -7.88 9.11 -29.12
CA ASP A 12 -8.01 9.88 -27.88
C ASP A 12 -8.40 8.98 -26.70
N ALA A 13 -9.29 8.00 -26.93
CA ALA A 13 -9.67 7.01 -25.94
C ALA A 13 -8.47 6.14 -25.52
N ILE A 14 -7.68 5.63 -26.48
CA ILE A 14 -6.47 4.85 -26.23
C ILE A 14 -5.45 5.68 -25.44
N GLN A 15 -5.21 6.93 -25.85
CA GLN A 15 -4.26 7.80 -25.17
C GLN A 15 -4.71 8.11 -23.73
N SER A 16 -6.00 8.36 -23.53
CA SER A 16 -6.56 8.60 -22.18
C SER A 16 -6.42 7.37 -21.28
N PHE A 17 -6.62 6.17 -21.83
CA PHE A 17 -6.45 4.93 -21.11
C PHE A 17 -4.98 4.70 -20.75
N ALA A 18 -4.06 4.84 -21.71
CA ALA A 18 -2.63 4.71 -21.48
C ALA A 18 -2.13 5.65 -20.36
N LYS A 19 -2.56 6.92 -20.36
CA LYS A 19 -2.24 7.87 -19.29
C LYS A 19 -2.73 7.41 -17.92
N ARG A 20 -3.98 6.90 -17.83
CA ARG A 20 -4.52 6.36 -16.57
C ARG A 20 -3.75 5.14 -16.11
N THR A 21 -3.44 4.21 -17.02
CA THR A 21 -2.66 3.01 -16.70
C THR A 21 -1.29 3.38 -16.16
N MET A 22 -0.61 4.36 -16.75
CA MET A 22 0.69 4.83 -16.26
C MET A 22 0.60 5.45 -14.87
N ALA A 23 -0.44 6.25 -14.60
CA ALA A 23 -0.64 6.85 -13.28
C ALA A 23 -0.90 5.77 -12.21
N VAL A 24 -1.83 4.85 -12.48
CA VAL A 24 -2.12 3.70 -11.60
C VAL A 24 -0.88 2.85 -11.35
N GLN A 25 -0.09 2.58 -12.39
CA GLN A 25 1.14 1.81 -12.26
C GLN A 25 2.16 2.54 -11.36
N SER A 26 2.29 3.87 -11.48
CA SER A 26 3.17 4.66 -10.62
C SER A 26 2.72 4.61 -9.16
N GLU A 27 1.45 4.90 -8.89
CA GLU A 27 0.87 4.88 -7.54
C GLU A 27 0.98 3.49 -6.90
N PHE A 28 0.73 2.44 -7.68
CA PHE A 28 0.86 1.05 -7.22
C PHE A 28 2.32 0.72 -6.85
N SER A 29 3.27 1.15 -7.68
CA SER A 29 4.70 0.92 -7.44
C SER A 29 5.20 1.68 -6.21
N GLU A 30 4.77 2.94 -6.04
CA GLU A 30 5.06 3.74 -4.84
C GLU A 30 4.55 3.04 -3.58
N LYS A 31 3.31 2.55 -3.61
CA LYS A 31 2.73 1.84 -2.47
C LYS A 31 3.47 0.54 -2.13
N LEU A 32 3.96 -0.19 -3.12
CA LEU A 32 4.80 -1.37 -2.88
C LEU A 32 6.17 -1.00 -2.29
N ILE A 33 6.76 0.12 -2.69
CA ILE A 33 8.02 0.60 -2.12
C ILE A 33 7.82 0.98 -0.65
N GLU A 34 6.75 1.70 -0.32
CA GLU A 34 6.40 2.02 1.07
C GLU A 34 6.22 0.75 1.92
N ALA A 35 5.48 -0.24 1.39
CA ALA A 35 5.29 -1.52 2.07
C ALA A 35 6.61 -2.25 2.31
N ASN A 36 7.50 -2.28 1.31
CA ASN A 36 8.82 -2.88 1.46
C ASN A 36 9.66 -2.16 2.53
N GLN A 37 9.64 -0.83 2.56
CA GLN A 37 10.37 -0.05 3.57
C GLN A 37 9.88 -0.39 4.99
N HIS A 38 8.56 -0.45 5.19
CA HIS A 38 7.98 -0.85 6.47
C HIS A 38 8.50 -2.22 6.94
N TRP A 39 8.53 -3.23 6.06
CA TRP A 39 9.03 -4.56 6.43
C TRP A 39 10.53 -4.59 6.71
N PHE A 40 11.34 -3.81 6.01
CA PHE A 40 12.76 -3.69 6.33
C PHE A 40 12.98 -3.07 7.71
N GLU A 41 12.22 -2.04 8.07
CA GLU A 41 12.26 -1.44 9.40
C GLU A 41 11.82 -2.46 10.47
N GLN A 42 10.76 -3.22 10.22
CA GLN A 42 10.31 -4.25 11.16
C GLN A 42 11.37 -5.33 11.40
N ILE A 43 12.03 -5.82 10.34
CA ILE A 43 13.12 -6.81 10.49
C ILE A 43 14.22 -6.28 11.42
N GLN A 44 14.57 -4.99 11.33
CA GLN A 44 15.57 -4.39 12.20
C GLN A 44 15.10 -4.32 13.66
N VAL A 45 13.84 -3.92 13.89
CA VAL A 45 13.24 -3.88 15.23
C VAL A 45 13.20 -5.27 15.84
N GLU A 46 12.68 -6.27 15.12
CA GLU A 46 12.60 -7.65 15.59
C GLU A 46 13.97 -8.23 15.90
N SER A 47 14.97 -7.96 15.05
CA SER A 47 16.34 -8.41 15.27
C SER A 47 16.94 -7.80 16.53
N ASN A 48 16.74 -6.49 16.75
CA ASN A 48 17.21 -5.82 17.97
C ASN A 48 16.55 -6.39 19.22
N GLU A 49 15.24 -6.63 19.19
CA GLU A 49 14.54 -7.19 20.35
C GLU A 49 14.93 -8.64 20.64
N ALA A 50 15.12 -9.46 19.60
CA ALA A 50 15.65 -10.81 19.76
C ALA A 50 17.06 -10.78 20.37
N TRP A 51 17.90 -9.84 19.94
CA TRP A 51 19.22 -9.63 20.52
C TRP A 51 19.16 -9.18 21.99
N GLU A 52 18.25 -8.26 22.33
CA GLU A 52 18.04 -7.84 23.71
C GLU A 52 17.58 -8.99 24.61
N LEU A 53 16.64 -9.81 24.13
CA LEU A 53 16.20 -11.01 24.83
C LEU A 53 17.38 -11.96 25.04
N PHE A 54 18.12 -12.28 23.98
CA PHE A 54 19.30 -13.14 24.06
C PHE A 54 20.28 -12.63 25.12
N ARG A 55 20.58 -11.33 25.12
CA ARG A 55 21.47 -10.71 26.10
C ARG A 55 20.92 -10.87 27.52
N ARG A 56 19.66 -10.48 27.77
CA ARG A 56 19.04 -10.52 29.10
C ARG A 56 18.95 -11.95 29.63
N PHE A 57 18.58 -12.90 28.79
CA PHE A 57 18.44 -14.31 29.15
C PHE A 57 19.77 -14.95 29.55
N ASN A 58 20.87 -14.58 28.89
CA ASN A 58 22.19 -15.09 29.20
C ASN A 58 22.89 -14.35 30.36
N SER A 59 22.54 -13.08 30.61
CA SER A 59 23.17 -12.28 31.68
C SER A 59 22.46 -12.37 33.03
N THR A 60 21.25 -12.92 33.11
CA THR A 60 20.50 -13.07 34.37
C THR A 60 20.83 -14.39 35.06
N ALA A 61 21.06 -14.32 36.38
CA ALA A 61 21.37 -15.50 37.19
C ALA A 61 20.10 -16.26 37.62
N SER A 62 18.96 -15.57 37.78
CA SER A 62 17.72 -16.18 38.25
C SER A 62 16.87 -16.73 37.10
N VAL A 63 16.36 -17.95 37.25
CA VAL A 63 15.40 -18.55 36.33
C VAL A 63 14.11 -17.72 36.26
N ALA A 64 13.68 -17.13 37.38
CA ALA A 64 12.47 -16.31 37.41
C ALA A 64 12.62 -15.06 36.52
N GLU A 65 13.77 -14.40 36.56
CA GLU A 65 14.07 -13.24 35.71
C GLU A 65 14.13 -13.61 34.22
N LYS A 66 14.65 -14.79 33.89
CA LYS A 66 14.64 -15.32 32.52
C LYS A 66 13.23 -15.54 31.99
N VAL A 67 12.35 -16.10 32.83
CA VAL A 67 10.93 -16.29 32.47
C VAL A 67 10.25 -14.95 32.23
N THR A 68 10.48 -13.96 33.11
CA THR A 68 9.92 -12.61 32.91
C THR A 68 10.43 -11.97 31.62
N ALA A 69 11.73 -12.07 31.31
CA ALA A 69 12.29 -11.54 30.07
C ALA A 69 11.65 -12.17 28.82
N LEU A 70 11.40 -13.48 28.84
CA LEU A 70 10.68 -14.18 27.77
C LEU A 70 9.22 -13.73 27.64
N GLN A 71 8.52 -13.56 28.77
CA GLN A 71 7.13 -13.09 28.78
C GLN A 71 7.01 -11.67 28.22
N ASP A 72 7.90 -10.77 28.60
CA ASP A 72 7.89 -9.38 28.12
C ASP A 72 8.20 -9.31 26.62
N TRP A 73 9.18 -10.11 26.16
CA TRP A 73 9.44 -10.24 24.72
C TRP A 73 8.22 -10.79 23.96
N ALA A 74 7.58 -11.84 24.46
CA ALA A 74 6.40 -12.43 23.82
C ALA A 74 5.21 -11.46 23.73
N LYS A 75 5.01 -10.61 24.75
CA LYS A 75 4.02 -9.53 24.71
C LYS A 75 4.36 -8.50 23.63
N GLY A 76 5.63 -8.11 23.52
CA GLY A 76 6.12 -7.20 22.48
C GLY A 76 5.85 -7.75 21.08
N VAL A 77 6.26 -9.00 20.82
CA VAL A 77 5.99 -9.71 19.56
C VAL A 77 4.49 -9.70 19.24
N THR A 78 3.65 -10.09 20.20
CA THR A 78 2.19 -10.15 19.99
C THR A 78 1.61 -8.78 19.62
N ALA A 79 2.02 -7.71 20.32
CA ALA A 79 1.54 -6.37 20.04
C ALA A 79 1.97 -5.89 18.65
N ARG A 80 3.21 -6.14 18.24
CA ARG A 80 3.67 -5.80 16.89
C ARG A 80 2.99 -6.62 15.82
N SER A 81 2.84 -7.93 15.98
CA SER A 81 2.14 -8.77 14.99
C SER A 81 0.70 -8.30 14.74
N ALA A 82 0.02 -7.75 15.76
CA ALA A 82 -1.30 -7.15 15.59
C ALA A 82 -1.25 -5.85 14.75
N ASN A 83 -0.24 -5.00 14.99
CA ASN A 83 -0.01 -3.79 14.20
C ASN A 83 0.35 -4.13 12.75
N ASP A 84 1.24 -5.10 12.54
CA ASP A 84 1.68 -5.55 11.22
C ASP A 84 0.53 -6.17 10.44
N ALA A 85 -0.33 -6.97 11.09
CA ALA A 85 -1.54 -7.49 10.47
C ALA A 85 -2.48 -6.36 10.02
N THR A 86 -2.63 -5.31 10.85
CA THR A 86 -3.42 -4.12 10.49
C THR A 86 -2.80 -3.42 9.28
N TYR A 87 -1.49 -3.23 9.28
CA TYR A 87 -0.75 -2.61 8.18
C TYR A 87 -0.89 -3.39 6.86
N VAL A 88 -0.83 -4.72 6.91
CA VAL A 88 -1.07 -5.59 5.73
C VAL A 88 -2.46 -5.36 5.15
N ILE A 89 -3.48 -5.34 6.01
CA ILE A 89 -4.87 -5.15 5.58
C ILE A 89 -5.05 -3.77 4.94
N GLU A 90 -4.49 -2.73 5.54
CA GLU A 90 -4.55 -1.36 5.01
C GLU A 90 -3.81 -1.22 3.69
N THR A 91 -2.64 -1.85 3.58
CA THR A 91 -1.85 -1.89 2.35
C THR A 91 -2.61 -2.61 1.24
N ALA A 92 -3.18 -3.79 1.52
CA ALA A 92 -3.99 -4.54 0.57
C ALA A 92 -5.21 -3.72 0.10
N ARG A 93 -5.90 -3.03 1.02
CA ARG A 93 -7.01 -2.13 0.69
C ARG A 93 -6.55 -0.98 -0.19
N SER A 94 -5.41 -0.36 0.11
CA SER A 94 -4.85 0.74 -0.67
C SER A 94 -4.50 0.29 -2.08
N LEU A 95 -3.82 -0.85 -2.24
CA LEU A 95 -3.48 -1.42 -3.54
C LEU A 95 -4.74 -1.73 -4.36
N GLY A 96 -5.75 -2.37 -3.74
CA GLY A 96 -7.02 -2.63 -4.42
C GLY A 96 -7.75 -1.35 -4.85
N THR A 97 -7.66 -0.28 -4.06
CA THR A 97 -8.25 1.03 -4.43
C THR A 97 -7.52 1.65 -5.63
N ILE A 98 -6.18 1.57 -5.66
CA ILE A 98 -5.36 2.05 -6.78
C ILE A 98 -5.72 1.28 -8.06
N GLU A 99 -5.86 -0.04 -7.99
CA GLU A 99 -6.27 -0.85 -9.15
C GLU A 99 -7.68 -0.50 -9.64
N LEU A 100 -8.63 -0.26 -8.72
CA LEU A 100 -9.99 0.15 -9.09
C LEU A 100 -10.02 1.51 -9.79
N ASN A 101 -9.10 2.44 -9.47
CA ASN A 101 -8.98 3.73 -10.15
C ASN A 101 -8.64 3.59 -11.65
N LEU A 102 -8.08 2.46 -12.09
CA LEU A 102 -7.88 2.17 -13.51
C LEU A 102 -9.21 2.11 -14.28
N PHE A 103 -10.24 1.56 -13.63
CA PHE A 103 -11.56 1.33 -14.19
C PHE A 103 -12.57 2.41 -13.81
N ALA A 104 -12.23 3.29 -12.87
CA ALA A 104 -12.99 4.49 -12.57
C ALA A 104 -13.04 5.36 -13.84
N ARG A 105 -14.12 5.21 -14.60
CA ARG A 105 -14.39 6.01 -15.79
C ARG A 105 -14.42 7.45 -15.31
N LYS A 106 -13.52 8.31 -15.82
CA LYS A 106 -13.73 9.75 -15.74
C LYS A 106 -15.10 9.98 -16.37
N THR A 107 -16.10 10.32 -15.57
CA THR A 107 -17.29 11.02 -16.04
C THR A 107 -16.78 12.36 -16.53
N ILE A 108 -16.24 12.37 -17.75
CA ILE A 108 -15.85 13.59 -18.44
C ILE A 108 -17.15 14.34 -18.69
N ASP A 109 -17.32 15.46 -17.99
CA ASP A 109 -18.05 16.67 -18.37
C ASP A 109 -19.12 16.49 -19.45
N VAL A 110 -20.20 15.76 -19.13
CA VAL A 110 -21.43 15.84 -19.93
C VAL A 110 -22.10 17.22 -19.72
N ASP A 111 -21.70 17.98 -18.71
CA ASP A 111 -22.27 19.31 -18.42
C ASP A 111 -21.73 20.44 -19.32
N ASP A 112 -20.53 20.33 -19.89
CA ASP A 112 -19.98 21.43 -20.71
C ASP A 112 -20.51 21.44 -22.15
N GLU A 113 -20.93 20.30 -22.70
CA GLU A 113 -21.48 20.24 -24.08
C GLU A 113 -23.00 20.51 -24.14
N VAL A 114 -23.73 20.28 -23.04
CA VAL A 114 -25.18 20.56 -22.96
C VAL A 114 -25.45 22.04 -22.69
N THR A 115 -24.55 22.73 -21.97
CA THR A 115 -24.74 24.14 -21.61
C THR A 115 -24.42 25.11 -22.76
N GLN A 116 -23.59 24.71 -23.72
CA GLN A 116 -23.21 25.57 -24.86
C GLN A 116 -24.18 25.53 -26.06
N LYS A 117 -25.16 24.61 -26.06
CA LYS A 117 -26.25 24.56 -27.06
C LYS A 117 -27.56 25.19 -26.58
N ALA A 118 -27.60 25.69 -25.35
CA ALA A 118 -28.78 26.29 -24.73
C ALA A 118 -28.68 27.82 -24.52
N ALA A 119 -27.66 28.48 -25.07
CA ALA A 119 -27.45 29.93 -25.00
C ALA A 119 -27.48 30.58 -26.39
#